data_AF-A0A848Y548-F1
#
_entry.id   AF-A0A848Y548-F1
#
_cell.length_a   1.000
_cell.length_b   1.000
_cell.length_c   1.000
_cell.angle_alpha   90.00
_cell.angle_beta   90.00
_cell.angle_gamma   90.00
#
_symmetry.space_group_name_H-M   'P 1'
#
loop_
_entity.id
_entity.type
_entity.pdbx_description
1 polymer ?
#
loop_
_entity_poly.entity_id
_entity_poly.type
_entity_poly.pdbx_seq_one_letter_code
_entity_poly.pdbx_strand_id
1 'polypeptide(L)' 'ASDALIKAGGTITHHHAVGRDHMEWYETQRPALFGEALGAVKATLDPAGIMNPGVIVSA' A
#
# COMPACT_ATOMS: atom_id res chain seq x y z
N ALA A 1 16.11 8.13 -0.07
CA ALA A 1 15.50 9.11 0.86
C ALA A 1 14.51 8.44 1.80
N SER A 2 13.59 7.63 1.27
CA SER A 2 12.60 6.84 2.03
C SER A 2 13.19 6.03 3.19
N ASP A 3 14.27 5.28 2.97
CA ASP A 3 14.90 4.50 4.05
C ASP A 3 15.37 5.37 5.21
N ALA A 4 15.91 6.56 4.92
CA ALA A 4 16.37 7.49 5.94
C ALA A 4 15.18 8.06 6.74
N LEU A 5 14.05 8.35 6.08
CA LEU A 5 12.83 8.81 6.74
C LEU A 5 12.30 7.77 7.73
N ILE A 6 12.19 6.50 7.32
CA ILE A 6 11.65 5.44 8.18
C ILE A 6 12.59 5.13 9.33
N LYS A 7 13.91 5.06 9.08
CA LYS A 7 14.92 4.88 10.15
C LYS A 7 14.87 6.00 11.19
N ALA A 8 14.48 7.22 10.79
CA ALA A 8 14.29 8.34 11.69
C ALA A 8 12.88 8.39 12.34
N GLY A 9 12.01 7.40 12.09
CA GLY A 9 10.66 7.32 12.66
C GLY A 9 9.57 8.05 11.86
N GLY A 10 9.87 8.56 10.66
CA GLY A 10 8.88 9.17 9.77
C GLY A 10 8.00 8.16 9.05
N THR A 11 6.77 8.56 8.70
CA THR A 11 5.90 7.79 7.79
C THR A 11 6.36 7.98 6.34
N ILE A 12 6.18 6.96 5.49
CA ILE A 12 6.63 7.00 4.09
C ILE A 12 5.95 8.09 3.27
N THR A 13 4.70 8.41 3.63
CA THR A 13 3.91 9.46 3.00
C THR A 13 3.14 10.22 4.06
N HIS A 14 2.77 11.45 3.73
CA HIS A 14 1.84 12.26 4.52
C HIS A 14 0.51 12.44 3.77
N HIS A 15 0.55 12.95 2.54
CA HIS A 15 -0.65 13.13 1.70
C HIS A 15 -0.44 12.82 0.21
N HIS A 16 0.78 12.51 -0.25
CA HIS A 16 1.06 12.19 -1.65
C HIS A 16 0.70 10.75 -2.05
N ALA A 17 -0.07 10.05 -1.20
CA ALA A 17 -0.42 8.64 -1.33
C ALA A 17 0.80 7.71 -1.38
N VAL A 18 0.55 6.43 -1.70
CA VAL A 18 1.57 5.37 -1.75
C VAL A 18 1.94 5.07 -3.20
N GLY A 19 0.96 4.67 -4.02
CA GLY A 19 1.23 4.26 -5.40
C GLY A 19 2.19 3.07 -5.49
N ARG A 20 2.80 2.86 -6.67
CA ARG A 20 3.84 1.83 -6.82
C ARG A 20 5.17 2.27 -6.21
N ASP A 21 5.45 3.57 -6.33
CA ASP A 21 6.74 4.15 -5.94
C ASP A 21 7.02 4.06 -4.45
N HIS A 22 6.00 4.06 -3.59
CA HIS A 22 6.18 3.95 -2.15
C HIS A 22 5.77 2.60 -1.56
N MET A 23 5.39 1.62 -2.39
CA MET A 23 4.77 0.38 -1.92
C MET A 23 5.70 -0.44 -1.02
N GLU A 24 6.96 -0.60 -1.40
CA GLU A 24 7.97 -1.34 -0.64
C GLU A 24 8.04 -0.88 0.83
N TRP A 25 8.06 0.43 1.04
CA TRP A 25 8.10 1.03 2.36
C TRP A 25 6.75 1.00 3.07
N TYR A 26 5.65 1.19 2.34
CA TYR A 26 4.31 1.08 2.91
C TYR A 26 4.04 -0.32 3.47
N GLU A 27 4.52 -1.39 2.82
CA GLU A 27 4.41 -2.76 3.33
C GLU A 27 5.11 -2.92 4.69
N THR A 28 6.25 -2.25 4.90
CA THR A 28 6.94 -2.30 6.20
C THR A 28 6.19 -1.56 7.32
N GLN A 29 5.46 -0.48 6.98
CA GLN A 29 4.76 0.35 7.95
C GLN A 29 3.31 -0.08 8.20
N ARG A 30 2.70 -0.78 7.23
CA ARG A 30 1.32 -1.25 7.31
C ARG A 30 1.27 -2.65 7.94
N PRO A 31 0.53 -2.84 9.04
CA PRO A 31 0.28 -4.19 9.57
C PRO A 31 -0.40 -5.10 8.54
N ALA A 32 -0.01 -6.38 8.49
CA ALA A 32 -0.47 -7.34 7.49
C ALA A 32 -2.00 -7.42 7.37
N LEU A 33 -2.72 -7.41 8.50
CA LEU A 33 -4.19 -7.47 8.55
C LEU A 33 -4.89 -6.37 7.74
N PHE A 34 -4.30 -5.16 7.68
CA PHE A 34 -4.87 -4.10 6.84
C PHE A 34 -4.74 -4.41 5.35
N GLY A 35 -3.69 -5.12 4.96
CA GLY A 35 -3.55 -5.59 3.58
C GLY A 35 -4.58 -6.63 3.19
N GLU A 36 -4.85 -7.59 4.07
CA GLU A 36 -5.90 -8.58 3.88
C GLU A 36 -7.28 -7.91 3.77
N ALA A 37 -7.58 -6.94 4.66
CA ALA A 37 -8.83 -6.20 4.62
C ALA A 37 -9.00 -5.42 3.32
N LEU A 38 -7.97 -4.69 2.87
CA LEU A 38 -7.99 -3.96 1.59
C LEU A 38 -8.15 -4.92 0.40
N GLY A 39 -7.52 -6.09 0.45
CA GLY A 39 -7.65 -7.14 -0.56
C GLY A 39 -9.09 -7.66 -0.66
N ALA A 40 -9.72 -7.96 0.47
CA ALA A 40 -11.11 -8.41 0.53
C ALA A 40 -12.09 -7.36 -0.02
N VAL A 41 -11.88 -6.09 0.34
CA VAL A 41 -12.67 -4.96 -0.20
C VAL A 41 -12.49 -4.86 -1.71
N LYS A 42 -11.25 -4.93 -2.20
CA LYS A 42 -10.94 -4.87 -3.64
C LYS A 42 -11.61 -6.00 -4.41
N ALA A 43 -11.51 -7.24 -3.93
CA ALA A 43 -12.14 -8.40 -4.56
C ALA A 43 -13.68 -8.28 -4.62
N THR A 44 -14.28 -7.65 -3.61
CA THR A 44 -15.74 -7.41 -3.57
C THR A 44 -16.17 -6.32 -4.55
N LEU A 45 -15.44 -5.21 -4.59
CA LEU A 45 -15.85 -4.02 -5.36
C LEU A 45 -15.35 -4.02 -6.82
N ASP A 46 -14.28 -4.75 -7.12
CA ASP A 46 -13.73 -4.87 -8.46
C ASP A 46 -13.28 -6.33 -8.73
N PRO A 47 -14.25 -7.26 -8.86
CA PRO A 47 -13.97 -8.68 -9.06
C PRO A 47 -13.27 -8.98 -10.39
N ALA A 48 -13.32 -8.05 -11.36
CA ALA A 48 -12.63 -8.17 -12.64
C ALA A 48 -11.22 -7.55 -12.63
N GLY A 49 -10.81 -6.90 -11.53
CA GLY A 49 -9.48 -6.31 -11.37
C GLY A 49 -9.16 -5.15 -12.32
N ILE A 50 -10.16 -4.43 -12.83
CA ILE A 50 -9.98 -3.40 -13.87
C ILE A 50 -9.31 -2.13 -13.29
N MET A 51 -9.65 -1.76 -12.07
CA MET A 51 -9.26 -0.49 -11.46
C MET A 51 -7.86 -0.59 -10.84
N ASN A 52 -6.83 -0.21 -11.60
CA ASN A 52 -5.44 -0.11 -11.13
C ASN A 52 -4.90 -1.40 -10.47
N PRO A 53 -4.80 -2.52 -11.21
CA PRO A 53 -4.37 -3.81 -10.67
C PRO A 53 -2.95 -3.75 -10.10
N GLY A 54 -2.74 -4.38 -8.95
CA GLY A 54 -1.40 -4.55 -8.38
C GLY A 54 -0.76 -3.32 -7.77
N VAL A 55 -1.52 -2.27 -7.41
CA VAL A 55 -0.94 -1.05 -6.79
C VAL A 55 -0.86 -1.17 -5.27
N ILE A 56 -1.97 -1.40 -4.57
CA ILE A 56 -2.03 -1.48 -3.09
C ILE A 56 -2.19 -2.93 -2.59
N VAL A 57 -2.79 -3.78 -3.42
CA VAL A 57 -3.02 -5.20 -3.18
C VAL A 57 -2.53 -5.97 -4.39
N SER A 58 -2.28 -7.26 -4.24
CA SER A 58 -1.88 -8.12 -5.37
C SER A 58 -2.90 -8.01 -6.51
N ALA A 59 -2.41 -8.16 -7.75
CA ALA A 59 -3.27 -8.25 -8.93
C ALA A 59 -4.13 -9.52 -8.89
#